data_AF-A0A7Y1TUM5-F1
#
_entry.id   AF-A0A7Y1TUM5-F1
#
_cell.length_a   1.000
_cell.length_b   1.000
_cell.length_c   1.000
_cell.angle_alpha   90.00
_cell.angle_beta   90.00
_cell.angle_gamma   90.00
#
_symmetry.space_group_name_H-M   'P 1'
#
loop_
_entity.id
_entity.type
_entity.pdbx_description
1 polymer ?
#
loop_
_entity_poly.entity_id
_entity_poly.type
_entity_poly.pdbx_seq_one_letter_code
_entity_poly.pdbx_strand_id
1 'polypeptide(L)'
;MPFAVVLILLVVGSILFHLFSPWTFTPLASDWGFVDVTVDITLWVTGVVFVAVNLFMAYAVIKFRHREGVPSKAKYEPENKTLETWLTVLTAVGVAAMLTPGLLVWGQFV
;
A
#
# COMPACT_ATOMS: atom_id res chain seq x y z
N MET A 1 4.06 10.70 -19.69
CA MET A 1 2.77 11.24 -19.19
C MET A 1 1.65 10.21 -19.17
N PRO A 2 1.39 9.44 -20.24
CA PRO A 2 0.30 8.45 -20.23
C PRO A 2 0.37 7.50 -19.04
N PHE A 3 1.57 7.02 -18.72
CA PHE A 3 1.78 6.12 -17.59
C PHE A 3 1.36 6.69 -16.22
N ALA A 4 1.70 7.94 -15.91
CA ALA A 4 1.28 8.55 -14.64
C ALA A 4 -0.25 8.71 -14.54
N VAL A 5 -0.91 9.04 -15.66
CA VAL A 5 -2.38 9.09 -15.73
C VAL A 5 -2.97 7.71 -15.50
N VAL A 6 -2.41 6.67 -16.11
CA VAL A 6 -2.85 5.28 -15.89
C VAL A 6 -2.70 4.87 -14.43
N LEU A 7 -1.59 5.22 -13.75
CA LEU A 7 -1.41 4.92 -12.32
C LEU A 7 -2.46 5.62 -11.45
N ILE A 8 -2.77 6.89 -11.73
CA ILE A 8 -3.79 7.63 -10.99
C ILE A 8 -5.18 7.03 -11.22
N LEU A 9 -5.52 6.72 -12.47
CA LEU A 9 -6.79 6.07 -12.81
C LEU A 9 -6.90 4.68 -12.18
N LEU A 10 -5.81 3.93 -12.11
CA LEU A 10 -5.75 2.64 -11.44
C LEU A 10 -6.04 2.79 -9.94
N VAL A 11 -5.41 3.75 -9.26
CA VAL A 11 -5.67 4.01 -7.83
C VAL A 11 -7.11 4.41 -7.58
N VAL A 12 -7.61 5.41 -8.32
CA VAL A 12 -8.98 5.91 -8.17
C VAL A 12 -9.99 4.81 -8.51
N GLY A 13 -9.76 4.09 -9.60
CA GLY A 13 -10.59 2.97 -10.04
C GLY A 13 -10.64 1.86 -9.00
N SER A 14 -9.50 1.47 -8.42
CA SER A 14 -9.45 0.45 -7.35
C SER A 14 -10.18 0.90 -6.08
N ILE A 15 -10.05 2.16 -5.65
CA ILE A 15 -10.77 2.68 -4.47
C ILE A 15 -12.27 2.70 -4.73
N LEU A 16 -12.71 3.28 -5.84
CA LEU A 16 -14.13 3.33 -6.19
C LEU A 16 -14.71 1.92 -6.33
N PHE A 17 -13.98 1.03 -6.99
CA PHE A 17 -14.36 -0.37 -7.10
C PHE A 17 -14.52 -1.00 -5.72
N HIS A 18 -13.55 -0.86 -4.81
CA HIS A 18 -13.67 -1.41 -3.46
C HIS A 18 -14.87 -0.85 -2.68
N LEU A 19 -15.13 0.46 -2.75
CA LEU A 19 -16.23 1.10 -2.02
C LEU A 19 -17.63 0.76 -2.55
N PHE A 20 -17.76 0.59 -3.87
CA PHE A 20 -19.06 0.28 -4.51
C PHE A 20 -19.25 -1.20 -4.82
N SER A 21 -18.22 -2.01 -4.64
CA SER A 21 -18.26 -3.45 -4.85
C SER A 21 -19.12 -4.12 -3.78
N PRO A 22 -20.15 -4.91 -4.15
CA PRO A 22 -20.90 -5.71 -3.20
C PRO A 22 -20.11 -6.93 -2.67
N TRP A 23 -18.86 -7.11 -3.09
CA TRP A 23 -18.02 -8.27 -2.79
C TRP A 23 -17.31 -8.07 -1.46
N THR A 24 -18.11 -7.94 -0.40
CA THR A 24 -17.67 -7.86 1.00
C THR A 24 -18.11 -9.10 1.77
N PHE A 25 -17.78 -9.17 3.05
CA PHE A 25 -18.16 -10.30 3.91
C PHE A 25 -19.67 -10.50 3.96
N THR A 26 -20.09 -11.75 3.85
CA THR A 26 -21.47 -12.16 4.18
C THR A 26 -21.67 -12.14 5.70
N PRO A 27 -22.91 -12.09 6.20
CA PRO A 27 -23.17 -12.20 7.63
C PRO A 27 -22.47 -13.40 8.27
N LEU A 28 -21.94 -13.20 9.48
CA LEU A 28 -21.22 -14.23 10.23
C LEU A 28 -22.09 -15.47 10.44
N ALA A 29 -21.58 -16.63 10.02
CA ALA A 29 -22.25 -17.91 10.22
C ALA A 29 -21.92 -18.57 11.57
N SER A 30 -20.85 -18.13 12.25
CA SER A 30 -20.39 -18.57 13.58
C SER A 30 -19.36 -17.57 14.14
N ASP A 31 -18.78 -17.83 15.32
CA ASP A 31 -17.86 -16.93 16.07
C ASP A 31 -16.48 -16.65 15.41
N TRP A 32 -16.37 -16.76 14.08
CA TRP A 32 -15.14 -16.45 13.32
C TRP A 32 -14.96 -14.95 13.03
N GLY A 33 -15.64 -14.06 13.76
CA GLY A 33 -15.55 -12.60 13.55
C GLY A 33 -14.13 -12.04 13.63
N PHE A 34 -13.21 -12.73 14.30
CA PHE A 34 -11.80 -12.36 14.31
C PHE A 34 -11.10 -12.52 12.96
N VAL A 35 -11.49 -13.50 12.15
CA VAL A 35 -10.93 -13.70 10.80
C VAL A 35 -11.28 -12.50 9.93
N ASP A 36 -12.55 -12.07 9.95
CA ASP A 36 -13.02 -10.89 9.21
C ASP A 36 -12.23 -9.65 9.64
N VAL A 37 -12.05 -9.43 10.95
CA VAL A 37 -11.22 -8.32 11.49
C VAL A 37 -9.78 -8.39 10.99
N THR A 38 -9.18 -9.58 10.95
CA THR A 38 -7.79 -9.75 10.48
C THR A 38 -7.65 -9.45 9.00
N VAL A 39 -8.64 -9.87 8.19
CA VAL A 39 -8.67 -9.54 6.77
C VAL A 39 -8.90 -8.05 6.57
N ASP A 40 -9.79 -7.41 7.33
CA ASP A 40 -10.01 -5.96 7.27
C ASP A 40 -8.73 -5.19 7.59
N ILE A 41 -8.02 -5.55 8.66
CA ILE A 41 -6.72 -4.94 9.00
C ILE A 41 -5.75 -5.09 7.82
N THR A 42 -5.65 -6.29 7.26
CA THR A 42 -4.74 -6.56 6.12
C THR A 42 -5.13 -5.72 4.90
N LEU A 43 -6.41 -5.64 4.60
CA LEU A 43 -6.96 -4.88 3.48
C LEU A 43 -6.65 -3.38 3.61
N TRP A 44 -6.89 -2.80 4.79
CA TRP A 44 -6.62 -1.39 5.03
C TRP A 44 -5.13 -1.06 5.00
N VAL A 45 -4.30 -1.89 5.65
CA VAL A 45 -2.83 -1.67 5.66
C VAL A 45 -2.26 -1.78 4.26
N THR A 46 -2.56 -2.87 3.53
CA THR A 46 -2.05 -3.07 2.17
C THR A 46 -2.65 -2.07 1.18
N GLY A 47 -3.92 -1.70 1.35
CA GLY A 47 -4.61 -0.69 0.55
C GLY A 47 -3.97 0.69 0.69
N VAL A 48 -3.65 1.13 1.92
CA VAL A 48 -2.94 2.40 2.15
C VAL A 48 -1.55 2.39 1.51
N VAL A 49 -0.80 1.29 1.67
CA VAL A 49 0.53 1.14 1.04
C VAL A 49 0.42 1.16 -0.48
N PHE A 50 -0.56 0.47 -1.06
CA PHE A 50 -0.84 0.47 -2.48
C PHE A 50 -1.10 1.88 -3.01
N VAL A 51 -1.95 2.66 -2.35
CA VAL A 51 -2.24 4.05 -2.72
C VAL A 51 -0.97 4.90 -2.62
N ALA A 52 -0.25 4.83 -1.50
CA ALA A 52 0.95 5.64 -1.27
C ALA A 52 2.04 5.38 -2.32
N VAL A 53 2.33 4.11 -2.61
CA VAL A 53 3.38 3.71 -3.58
C VAL A 53 3.00 4.14 -5.00
N ASN A 54 1.76 3.89 -5.43
CA ASN A 54 1.33 4.25 -6.79
C ASN A 54 1.28 5.77 -7.00
N LEU A 55 0.78 6.53 -6.02
CA LEU A 55 0.77 8.00 -6.12
C LEU A 55 2.19 8.58 -6.05
N PHE A 56 3.08 8.01 -5.24
CA PHE A 56 4.49 8.37 -5.23
C PHE A 56 5.14 8.11 -6.60
N MET A 57 4.86 6.96 -7.22
CA MET A 57 5.37 6.64 -8.55
C MET A 57 4.82 7.62 -9.61
N ALA A 58 3.52 7.91 -9.58
CA ALA A 58 2.91 8.90 -10.47
C ALA A 58 3.55 10.28 -10.30
N TYR A 59 3.76 10.71 -9.05
CA TYR A 59 4.47 11.95 -8.71
C TYR A 59 5.90 11.96 -9.27
N ALA A 60 6.66 10.89 -9.08
CA ALA A 60 8.03 10.78 -9.58
C ALA A 60 8.08 10.89 -11.11
N VAL A 61 7.18 10.19 -11.81
CA VAL A 61 7.07 10.25 -13.28
C VAL A 61 6.70 11.66 -13.77
N ILE A 62 5.83 12.37 -13.05
CA ILE A 62 5.42 13.74 -13.42
C ILE A 62 6.55 14.74 -13.17
N LYS A 63 7.21 14.63 -12.01
CA LYS A 63 8.25 15.57 -11.54
C LYS A 63 9.57 15.39 -12.26
N PHE A 64 10.05 14.15 -12.39
CA PHE A 64 11.37 13.82 -12.96
C PHE A 64 11.32 13.46 -14.46
N ARG A 65 10.21 13.77 -15.13
CA ARG A 65 10.05 13.55 -16.57
C ARG A 65 11.11 14.32 -17.37
N HIS A 66 11.60 13.71 -18.46
CA HIS A 66 12.44 14.39 -19.44
C HIS A 66 11.67 15.51 -20.15
N ARG A 67 12.27 16.69 -20.28
CA ARG A 67 11.69 17.84 -20.99
C ARG A 67 12.62 18.23 -22.12
N GLU A 68 12.11 18.22 -23.34
CA GLU A 68 12.85 18.67 -24.52
C GLU A 68 13.32 20.11 -24.30
N GLY A 69 14.60 20.37 -24.60
CA GLY A 69 15.21 21.71 -24.46
C GLY A 69 15.68 22.08 -23.04
N VAL A 70 15.41 21.29 -22.01
CA VAL A 70 15.95 21.52 -20.66
C VAL A 70 17.01 20.46 -20.34
N PRO A 71 18.26 20.84 -20.01
CA PRO A 71 19.27 19.87 -19.58
C PRO A 71 18.84 19.23 -18.26
N SER A 72 18.22 18.05 -18.36
CA SER A 72 17.85 17.21 -17.22
C SER A 72 18.89 16.10 -17.09
N LYS A 73 19.87 16.29 -16.21
CA LYS A 73 20.78 15.22 -15.78
C LYS A 73 20.28 14.64 -14.48
N ALA A 74 20.13 13.32 -14.43
CA ALA A 74 19.86 12.61 -13.18
C ALA A 74 21.02 12.82 -12.21
N LYS A 75 20.71 13.19 -10.96
CA LYS A 75 21.69 13.21 -9.88
C LYS A 75 21.97 11.76 -9.50
N TYR A 76 23.23 11.34 -9.61
CA TYR A 76 23.65 10.03 -9.10
C TYR A 76 23.84 10.14 -7.58
N GLU A 77 22.95 9.49 -6.84
CA GLU A 77 22.99 9.42 -5.38
C GLU A 77 22.68 7.96 -5.01
N PRO A 78 23.71 7.12 -4.85
CA PRO A 78 23.54 5.66 -4.80
C PRO A 78 22.96 5.16 -3.48
N GLU A 79 23.16 5.89 -2.38
CA GLU A 79 22.78 5.43 -1.04
C GLU A 79 22.23 6.58 -0.21
N ASN A 80 21.19 6.31 0.56
CA ASN A 80 20.66 7.25 1.54
C ASN A 80 20.26 6.49 2.80
N LYS A 81 21.23 6.37 3.73
CA LYS A 81 21.08 5.63 4.99
C LYS A 81 19.87 6.07 5.81
N THR A 82 19.57 7.37 5.83
CA THR A 82 18.42 7.90 6.57
C THR A 82 17.11 7.40 5.96
N LEU A 83 16.96 7.49 4.63
CA LEU A 83 15.77 7.01 3.93
C LEU A 83 15.59 5.50 4.07
N GLU A 84 16.66 4.75 3.88
CA GLU A 84 16.66 3.28 4.03
C GLU A 84 16.22 2.88 5.43
N THR A 85 16.82 3.46 6.47
CA THR A 85 16.48 3.15 7.87
C THR A 85 15.01 3.42 8.17
N TRP A 86 14.50 4.59 7.76
CA TRP A 86 13.09 4.93 7.97
C TRP A 86 12.15 3.99 7.22
N LEU A 87 12.45 3.64 5.97
CA LEU A 87 11.62 2.73 5.18
C LEU A 87 11.64 1.31 5.77
N THR A 88 12.80 0.83 6.22
CA THR A 88 12.94 -0.47 6.87
C THR A 88 12.15 -0.53 8.17
N VAL A 89 12.31 0.46 9.05
CA VAL A 89 11.59 0.50 10.34
C VAL A 89 10.08 0.59 10.12
N LEU A 90 9.62 1.48 9.24
CA LEU A 90 8.20 1.63 8.94
C LEU A 90 7.61 0.33 8.39
N THR A 91 8.31 -0.33 7.46
CA THR A 91 7.87 -1.60 6.87
C THR A 91 7.82 -2.70 7.91
N ALA A 92 8.85 -2.80 8.77
CA ALA A 92 8.90 -3.80 9.83
C ALA A 92 7.74 -3.62 10.83
N VAL A 93 7.42 -2.38 11.21
CA VAL A 93 6.26 -2.07 12.07
C VAL A 93 4.96 -2.46 11.38
N GLY A 94 4.79 -2.14 10.09
CA GLY A 94 3.60 -2.52 9.32
C GLY A 94 3.40 -4.04 9.26
N VAL A 95 4.48 -4.80 9.02
CA VAL A 95 4.44 -6.27 9.01
C VAL A 95 4.10 -6.83 10.40
N ALA A 96 4.73 -6.31 11.46
CA ALA A 96 4.44 -6.72 12.83
C ALA A 96 2.97 -6.45 13.20
N ALA A 97 2.42 -5.30 12.81
CA ALA A 97 1.02 -4.95 13.05
C ALA A 97 0.04 -5.89 12.33
N MET A 98 0.36 -6.34 11.11
CA MET A 98 -0.48 -7.32 10.40
C MET A 98 -0.37 -8.73 11.00
N LEU A 99 0.80 -9.13 11.52
CA LEU A 99 1.04 -10.47 12.06
C LEU A 99 0.53 -10.66 13.49
N THR A 100 0.63 -9.62 14.33
CA THR A 100 0.34 -9.72 15.76
C THR A 100 -1.09 -10.23 16.06
N PRO A 101 -2.16 -9.75 15.40
CA PRO A 101 -3.51 -10.27 15.61
C PRO A 101 -3.60 -11.78 15.34
N GLY A 102 -3.02 -12.24 14.22
CA GLY A 102 -3.01 -13.66 13.86
C GLY A 102 -2.27 -14.53 14.89
N LEU A 103 -1.15 -14.04 15.44
CA LEU A 103 -0.39 -14.75 16.47
C LEU A 103 -1.16 -14.86 17.79
N LEU A 104 -1.88 -13.82 18.19
CA LEU A 104 -2.68 -13.84 19.42
C LEU A 104 -3.78 -14.90 19.35
N VAL A 105 -4.42 -15.04 18.19
CA VAL A 105 -5.48 -16.05 18.02
C VAL A 105 -4.93 -17.46 17.85
N TRP A 106 -3.79 -17.63 17.19
CA TRP A 106 -3.12 -18.93 17.18
C TRP A 106 -2.86 -19.45 18.60
N GLY A 107 -2.41 -18.60 19.51
CA GLY A 107 -2.20 -18.95 20.93
C GLY A 107 -3.49 -19.20 21.74
N GLN A 108 -4.68 -18.98 21.16
CA GLN A 108 -5.95 -19.42 21.77
C GLN A 108 -6.32 -20.85 21.37
N PHE A 109 -5.79 -21.35 20.25
CA PHE A 109 -6.11 -22.68 19.70
C PHE A 109 -5.04 -23.74 19.98
N VAL A 110 -3.78 -23.32 20.12
CA VAL A 110 -2.61 -24.17 20.46
C VAL A 110 -2.10 -23.81 21.84
#